data_AF-A0A954WBW9-F1
#
_entry.id   AF-A0A954WBW9-F1
#
_cell.length_a   1.000
_cell.length_b   1.000
_cell.length_c   1.000
_cell.angle_alpha   90.00
_cell.angle_beta   90.00
_cell.angle_gamma   90.00
#
_symmetry.space_group_name_H-M   'P 1'
#
loop_
_entity.id
_entity.type
_entity.pdbx_description
1 polymer ?
#
loop_
_entity_poly.entity_id
_entity_poly.type
_entity_poly.pdbx_seq_one_letter_code
_entity_poly.pdbx_strand_id
1 'polypeptide(L)'
;MTHRSASKPFSSRFAGRTGSGAVLLIAAAAFHAWVAFGSEPSSEMATDASPRYGEPRKVAELLDEDIDESSGVAASHRHAGVFWTHNDSGDGPRLYAFDRDGKTVARVDVQGATSVDWEDMSSFQFGGKSWLALADVGDNARRREFCTLYVVEEPELDQRHAAPKLTIRFRYEDGPHDCEAIAVDAAAGEVLLVSKVFGLSCRVYRVELDWKSRESKRTATLVASLSLPLATAADISADGRRML
;
A
#
# COMPACT_ATOMS: atom_id res chain seq x y z
N MET A 1 -13.14 14.87 -49.27
CA MET A 1 -11.91 14.16 -48.86
C MET A 1 -12.03 13.84 -47.37
N THR A 2 -12.36 12.60 -47.07
CA THR A 2 -12.63 12.04 -45.75
C THR A 2 -11.33 11.55 -45.13
N HIS A 3 -10.94 12.06 -43.95
CA HIS A 3 -9.85 11.47 -43.17
C HIS A 3 -10.39 10.61 -42.03
N ARG A 4 -9.92 9.36 -42.03
CA ARG A 4 -10.38 8.24 -41.23
C ARG A 4 -9.84 8.30 -39.80
N SER A 5 -10.73 8.00 -38.86
CA SER A 5 -10.44 7.51 -37.52
C SER A 5 -9.70 6.16 -37.60
N ALA A 6 -8.62 6.02 -36.83
CA ALA A 6 -7.93 4.74 -36.63
C ALA A 6 -8.26 4.22 -35.23
N SER A 7 -9.26 3.35 -35.16
CA SER A 7 -9.55 2.51 -34.00
C SER A 7 -8.55 1.35 -33.93
N LYS A 8 -8.04 1.05 -32.73
CA LYS A 8 -7.29 -0.21 -32.46
C LYS A 8 -8.27 -1.39 -32.44
N PRO A 9 -7.86 -2.60 -32.87
CA PRO A 9 -8.78 -3.72 -33.05
C PRO A 9 -9.15 -4.38 -31.73
N PHE A 10 -10.44 -4.63 -31.59
CA PHE A 10 -11.05 -5.51 -30.60
C PHE A 10 -10.73 -6.96 -30.98
N SER A 11 -10.18 -7.73 -30.04
CA SER A 11 -9.95 -9.16 -30.18
C SER A 11 -10.67 -9.88 -29.04
N SER A 12 -11.90 -10.32 -29.32
CA SER A 12 -12.62 -11.27 -28.48
C SER A 12 -12.13 -12.69 -28.77
N ARG A 13 -11.65 -13.41 -27.75
CA ARG A 13 -11.70 -14.87 -27.72
C ARG A 13 -12.07 -15.33 -26.32
N PHE A 14 -13.27 -15.88 -26.21
CA PHE A 14 -13.65 -16.83 -25.17
C PHE A 14 -12.69 -18.02 -25.23
N ALA A 15 -12.00 -18.27 -24.13
CA ALA A 15 -11.45 -19.57 -23.77
C ALA A 15 -11.59 -19.68 -22.25
N GLY A 16 -12.30 -20.71 -21.79
CA GLY A 16 -12.63 -20.91 -20.39
C GLY A 16 -11.38 -20.86 -19.52
N ARG A 17 -11.40 -19.98 -18.51
CA ARG A 17 -10.44 -19.98 -17.42
C ARG A 17 -11.19 -20.43 -16.18
N THR A 18 -10.76 -21.58 -15.68
CA THR A 18 -10.96 -22.01 -14.30
C THR A 18 -10.65 -20.84 -13.37
N GLY A 19 -11.58 -20.48 -12.49
CA GLY A 19 -11.41 -19.41 -11.52
C GLY A 19 -10.14 -19.63 -10.70
N SER A 20 -9.16 -18.77 -10.93
CA SER A 20 -8.06 -18.56 -9.98
C SER A 20 -8.59 -17.54 -8.98
N GLY A 21 -9.12 -18.02 -7.85
CA GLY A 21 -9.34 -17.15 -6.70
C GLY A 21 -8.00 -16.51 -6.31
N ALA A 22 -8.00 -15.22 -6.04
CA ALA A 22 -6.84 -14.54 -5.47
C ALA A 22 -6.58 -15.12 -4.07
N VAL A 23 -5.44 -15.78 -3.90
CA VAL A 23 -5.02 -16.33 -2.60
C VAL A 23 -4.27 -15.24 -1.85
N LEU A 24 -4.90 -14.66 -0.83
CA LEU A 24 -4.22 -13.75 0.09
C LEU A 24 -3.22 -14.54 0.96
N LEU A 25 -1.93 -14.39 0.66
CA LEU A 25 -0.83 -14.86 1.49
C LEU A 25 -0.26 -13.65 2.25
N ILE A 26 -0.51 -13.58 3.56
CA ILE A 26 0.24 -12.66 4.43
C ILE A 26 1.63 -13.25 4.63
N ALA A 27 2.56 -12.92 3.73
CA ALA A 27 3.95 -13.32 3.84
C ALA A 27 4.70 -12.32 4.74
N ALA A 28 5.05 -12.74 5.96
CA ALA A 28 5.97 -12.00 6.81
C ALA A 28 7.39 -12.50 6.55
N ALA A 29 8.21 -11.73 5.85
CA ALA A 29 9.64 -11.97 5.76
C ALA A 29 10.37 -11.04 6.74
N ALA A 30 10.62 -11.53 7.96
CA ALA A 30 11.41 -10.79 8.92
C ALA A 30 12.90 -10.82 8.54
N PHE A 31 13.48 -9.68 8.19
CA PHE A 31 14.93 -9.56 8.02
C PHE A 31 15.48 -8.24 8.59
N HIS A 32 16.60 -8.38 9.29
CA HIS A 32 17.28 -7.33 10.05
C HIS A 32 17.96 -6.30 9.16
N ALA A 33 17.60 -5.03 9.32
CA ALA A 33 18.40 -3.91 8.83
C ALA A 33 19.07 -3.20 10.02
N TRP A 34 20.41 -3.13 9.99
CA TRP A 34 21.19 -2.37 10.97
C TRP A 34 21.44 -0.96 10.42
N VAL A 35 20.86 0.06 11.06
CA VAL A 35 21.23 1.46 10.80
C VAL A 35 22.24 1.88 11.86
N ALA A 36 23.52 1.95 11.48
CA ALA A 36 24.58 2.41 12.38
C ALA A 36 24.69 3.95 12.31
N PHE A 37 24.30 4.63 13.39
CA PHE A 37 24.75 6.00 13.67
C PHE A 37 26.05 5.92 14.49
N GLY A 38 27.07 6.66 14.07
CA GLY A 38 28.44 6.54 14.59
C GLY A 38 28.60 6.85 16.07
N SER A 39 29.12 5.88 16.83
CA SER A 39 30.30 5.93 17.72
C SER A 39 30.47 4.52 18.34
N GLU A 40 31.71 4.11 18.61
CA GLU A 40 32.15 2.71 18.80
C GLU A 40 31.39 1.86 19.86
N PRO A 41 31.31 0.52 19.68
CA PRO A 41 30.43 -0.33 20.48
C PRO A 41 31.07 -0.74 21.82
N SER A 42 30.40 -0.42 22.92
CA SER A 42 30.51 -1.19 24.15
C SER A 42 29.89 -2.57 23.93
N SER A 43 30.67 -3.62 24.18
CA SER A 43 30.29 -5.03 24.02
C SER A 43 29.27 -5.50 25.08
N GLU A 44 28.03 -5.06 24.94
CA GLU A 44 26.88 -5.88 25.34
C GLU A 44 26.27 -6.43 24.06
N MET A 45 26.43 -7.74 23.83
CA MET A 45 25.61 -8.42 22.83
C MET A 45 24.17 -8.36 23.31
N ALA A 46 23.45 -7.32 22.92
CA ALA A 46 22.01 -7.28 22.99
C ALA A 46 21.50 -8.52 22.24
N THR A 47 21.00 -9.51 22.99
CA THR A 47 20.25 -10.60 22.41
C THR A 47 19.15 -9.98 21.58
N ASP A 48 19.15 -10.23 20.27
CA ASP A 48 18.12 -9.78 19.35
C ASP A 48 16.76 -10.31 19.83
N ALA A 49 16.08 -9.47 20.61
CA ALA A 49 14.77 -9.73 21.20
C ALA A 49 13.64 -9.35 20.23
N SER A 50 13.94 -9.32 18.92
CA SER A 50 12.93 -9.12 17.89
C SER A 50 11.91 -10.26 17.97
N PRO A 51 10.61 -9.97 18.00
CA PRO A 51 9.59 -11.01 17.95
C PRO A 51 9.82 -11.85 16.72
N ARG A 52 9.84 -13.17 16.90
CA ARG A 52 9.74 -14.06 15.75
C ARG A 52 8.30 -14.05 15.30
N TYR A 53 8.06 -13.51 14.11
CA TYR A 53 6.78 -13.69 13.44
C TYR A 53 6.59 -15.19 13.14
N GLY A 54 5.37 -15.67 13.31
CA GLY A 54 5.03 -17.04 12.98
C GLY A 54 5.03 -17.27 11.48
N GLU A 55 4.94 -18.55 11.08
CA GLU A 55 4.74 -18.90 9.68
C GLU A 55 3.47 -18.23 9.12
N PRO A 56 3.50 -17.78 7.84
CA PRO A 56 2.32 -17.32 7.13
C PRO A 56 1.16 -18.30 7.26
N ARG A 57 -0.04 -17.79 7.54
CA ARG A 57 -1.26 -18.58 7.59
C ARG A 57 -2.30 -17.95 6.66
N LYS A 58 -2.90 -18.76 5.80
CA LYS A 58 -4.09 -18.35 5.04
C LYS A 58 -5.20 -17.98 6.02
N VAL A 59 -5.70 -16.75 5.95
CA VAL A 59 -6.78 -16.25 6.80
C VAL A 59 -8.12 -16.36 6.08
N ALA A 60 -8.18 -15.92 4.83
CA ALA A 60 -9.38 -15.90 4.00
C ALA A 60 -9.03 -16.15 2.52
N GLU A 61 -10.04 -16.41 1.72
CA GLU A 61 -9.98 -16.41 0.25
C GLU A 61 -11.05 -15.45 -0.23
N LEU A 62 -10.68 -14.46 -1.05
CA LEU A 62 -11.65 -13.49 -1.55
C LEU A 62 -12.56 -14.18 -2.56
N LEU A 63 -13.87 -14.16 -2.28
CA LEU A 63 -14.88 -14.88 -3.06
C LEU A 63 -15.52 -14.00 -4.15
N ASP A 64 -15.19 -12.72 -4.17
CA ASP A 64 -15.80 -11.72 -5.01
C ASP A 64 -15.03 -11.58 -6.30
N GLU A 65 -15.67 -11.91 -7.42
CA GLU A 65 -15.03 -11.87 -8.74
C GLU A 65 -14.70 -10.44 -9.20
N ASP A 66 -15.28 -9.42 -8.56
CA ASP A 66 -14.90 -8.02 -8.77
C ASP A 66 -13.52 -7.70 -8.13
N ILE A 67 -12.96 -8.60 -7.30
CA ILE A 67 -11.62 -8.46 -6.71
C ILE A 67 -10.67 -9.46 -7.37
N ASP A 68 -10.19 -9.13 -8.57
CA ASP A 68 -9.35 -9.99 -9.40
C ASP A 68 -7.85 -9.71 -9.26
N GLU A 69 -7.45 -8.58 -8.65
CA GLU A 69 -6.05 -8.18 -8.44
C GLU A 69 -5.86 -7.41 -7.14
N SER A 70 -6.25 -8.00 -6.00
CA SER A 70 -6.05 -7.42 -4.66
C SER A 70 -4.57 -7.08 -4.41
N SER A 71 -4.23 -5.80 -4.41
CA SER A 71 -2.84 -5.34 -4.28
C SER A 71 -2.49 -4.92 -2.84
N GLY A 72 -3.33 -4.09 -2.22
CA GLY A 72 -3.16 -3.65 -0.83
C GLY A 72 -4.13 -4.35 0.13
N VAL A 73 -3.73 -4.54 1.39
CA VAL A 73 -4.64 -5.01 2.45
C VAL A 73 -4.38 -4.30 3.78
N ALA A 74 -5.45 -3.84 4.44
CA ALA A 74 -5.36 -3.22 5.75
C ALA A 74 -6.44 -3.74 6.70
N ALA A 75 -6.10 -3.95 7.97
CA ALA A 75 -7.10 -4.33 8.98
C ALA A 75 -7.99 -3.12 9.34
N SER A 76 -9.29 -3.34 9.47
CA SER A 76 -10.20 -2.29 9.92
C SER A 76 -9.94 -1.93 11.39
N HIS A 77 -9.81 -0.64 11.68
CA HIS A 77 -9.79 -0.14 13.06
C HIS A 77 -11.22 0.11 13.59
N ARG A 78 -12.22 0.26 12.71
CA ARG A 78 -13.62 0.50 13.08
C ARG A 78 -14.41 -0.79 13.34
N HIS A 79 -14.10 -1.87 12.61
CA HIS A 79 -14.90 -3.08 12.57
C HIS A 79 -14.00 -4.31 12.78
N ALA A 80 -14.04 -4.87 13.99
CA ALA A 80 -13.21 -6.02 14.33
C ALA A 80 -13.48 -7.21 13.39
N GLY A 81 -12.42 -7.75 12.78
CA GLY A 81 -12.51 -8.88 11.86
C GLY A 81 -12.86 -8.51 10.41
N VAL A 82 -12.89 -7.22 10.09
CA VAL A 82 -13.00 -6.73 8.72
C VAL A 82 -11.63 -6.25 8.23
N PHE A 83 -11.39 -6.42 6.93
CA PHE A 83 -10.20 -5.96 6.24
C PHE A 83 -10.61 -5.17 5.00
N TRP A 84 -9.80 -4.19 4.63
CA TRP A 84 -9.94 -3.39 3.42
C TRP A 84 -8.93 -3.86 2.38
N THR A 85 -9.32 -3.80 1.11
CA THR A 85 -8.45 -4.02 -0.04
C THR A 85 -8.88 -3.15 -1.23
N HIS A 86 -8.02 -3.03 -2.23
CA HIS A 86 -8.32 -2.50 -3.54
C HIS A 86 -7.68 -3.40 -4.60
N ASN A 87 -8.25 -3.41 -5.80
CA ASN A 87 -7.52 -3.92 -6.95
C ASN A 87 -6.37 -2.98 -7.30
N ASP A 88 -5.40 -3.47 -8.07
CA ASP A 88 -4.34 -2.66 -8.65
C ASP A 88 -4.90 -1.74 -9.77
N SER A 89 -4.42 -1.88 -11.00
CA SER A 89 -4.76 -0.99 -12.11
C SER A 89 -6.02 -1.48 -12.84
N GLY A 90 -6.84 -0.55 -13.34
CA GLY A 90 -7.95 -0.86 -14.24
C GLY A 90 -9.36 -0.96 -13.63
N ASP A 91 -9.51 -1.13 -12.30
CA ASP A 91 -10.82 -1.12 -11.62
C ASP A 91 -11.26 0.29 -11.14
N GLY A 92 -10.37 1.27 -11.28
CA GLY A 92 -10.58 2.63 -10.77
C GLY A 92 -10.39 2.73 -9.26
N PRO A 93 -10.69 3.88 -8.65
CA PRO A 93 -10.38 4.15 -7.24
C PRO A 93 -11.46 3.55 -6.32
N ARG A 94 -11.55 2.22 -6.22
CA ARG A 94 -12.54 1.52 -5.38
C ARG A 94 -11.88 0.74 -4.25
N LEU A 95 -12.52 0.78 -3.08
CA LEU A 95 -12.21 -0.04 -1.93
C LEU A 95 -13.26 -1.14 -1.76
N TYR A 96 -12.79 -2.31 -1.32
CA TYR A 96 -13.61 -3.44 -0.91
C TYR A 96 -13.32 -3.74 0.56
N ALA A 97 -14.36 -3.95 1.36
CA ALA A 97 -14.22 -4.52 2.69
C ALA A 97 -14.63 -5.99 2.66
N PHE A 98 -13.88 -6.87 3.31
CA PHE A 98 -14.23 -8.28 3.46
C PHE A 98 -14.06 -8.77 4.91
N ASP A 99 -14.82 -9.79 5.29
CA ASP A 99 -14.74 -10.42 6.62
C ASP A 99 -13.72 -11.58 6.65
N ARG A 100 -13.58 -12.23 7.81
CA ARG A 100 -12.66 -13.37 8.00
C ARG A 100 -13.01 -14.60 7.17
N ASP A 101 -14.23 -14.68 6.65
CA ASP A 101 -14.65 -15.76 5.77
C ASP A 101 -14.37 -15.42 4.29
N GLY A 102 -13.81 -14.24 4.02
CA GLY A 102 -13.47 -13.77 2.67
C GLY A 102 -14.66 -13.19 1.90
N LYS A 103 -15.78 -12.95 2.59
CA LYS A 103 -16.98 -12.39 1.98
C LYS A 103 -16.88 -10.87 1.96
N THR A 104 -17.12 -10.27 0.79
CA THR A 104 -17.24 -8.81 0.67
C THR A 104 -18.46 -8.28 1.43
N VAL A 105 -18.21 -7.35 2.34
CA VAL A 105 -19.22 -6.70 3.19
C VAL A 105 -19.44 -5.22 2.85
N ALA A 106 -18.52 -4.58 2.10
CA ALA A 106 -18.72 -3.24 1.57
C ALA A 106 -17.96 -3.02 0.24
N ARG A 107 -18.46 -2.07 -0.56
CA ARG A 107 -17.81 -1.51 -1.75
C ARG A 107 -17.91 0.00 -1.67
N VAL A 108 -16.80 0.71 -1.82
CA VAL A 108 -16.73 2.17 -1.62
C VAL A 108 -15.91 2.81 -2.74
N ASP A 109 -16.53 3.68 -3.54
CA ASP A 109 -15.81 4.48 -4.53
C ASP A 109 -15.13 5.69 -3.85
N VAL A 110 -13.85 5.89 -4.10
CA VAL A 110 -13.07 7.03 -3.57
C VAL A 110 -13.14 8.20 -4.54
N GLN A 111 -14.11 9.07 -4.32
CA GLN A 111 -14.37 10.24 -5.15
C GLN A 111 -13.23 11.25 -5.06
N GLY A 112 -12.76 11.72 -6.22
CA GLY A 112 -11.64 12.66 -6.33
C GLY A 112 -10.25 12.01 -6.28
N ALA A 113 -10.19 10.68 -6.24
CA ALA A 113 -8.96 9.93 -6.48
C ALA A 113 -8.92 9.39 -7.92
N THR A 114 -7.72 9.04 -8.36
CA THR A 114 -7.46 8.30 -9.61
C THR A 114 -6.63 7.07 -9.25
N SER A 115 -7.02 5.91 -9.79
CA SER A 115 -6.15 4.72 -9.75
C SER A 115 -5.40 4.61 -11.07
N VAL A 116 -4.10 4.93 -11.01
CA VAL A 116 -3.18 4.72 -12.14
C VAL A 116 -2.45 3.39 -11.98
N ASP A 117 -1.85 3.17 -10.79
CA ASP A 117 -1.11 1.97 -10.39
C ASP A 117 -1.14 1.90 -8.85
N TRP A 118 -2.23 1.33 -8.31
CA TRP A 118 -2.50 1.32 -6.87
C TRP A 118 -1.92 0.06 -6.25
N GLU A 119 -0.86 0.20 -5.46
CA GLU A 119 -0.07 -0.96 -5.05
C GLU A 119 -0.39 -1.42 -3.63
N ASP A 120 -0.37 -0.52 -2.65
CA ASP A 120 -0.50 -0.89 -1.23
C ASP A 120 -1.36 0.12 -0.45
N MET A 121 -1.83 -0.31 0.72
CA MET A 121 -2.58 0.51 1.66
C MET A 121 -2.16 0.26 3.11
N SER A 122 -2.36 1.25 3.97
CA SER A 122 -2.13 1.10 5.41
C SER A 122 -3.25 1.76 6.21
N SER A 123 -3.73 1.06 7.24
CA SER A 123 -4.68 1.57 8.21
C SER A 123 -3.96 2.17 9.41
N PHE A 124 -4.41 3.33 9.89
CA PHE A 124 -3.82 3.95 11.07
C PHE A 124 -4.84 4.80 11.83
N GLN A 125 -4.50 5.16 13.07
CA GLN A 125 -5.31 6.06 13.90
C GLN A 125 -4.59 7.39 14.11
N PHE A 126 -5.29 8.50 13.91
CA PHE A 126 -4.78 9.84 14.15
C PHE A 126 -5.92 10.78 14.53
N GLY A 127 -5.72 11.61 15.56
CA GLY A 127 -6.72 12.58 16.01
C GLY A 127 -8.05 11.97 16.46
N GLY A 128 -8.03 10.75 17.01
CA GLY A 128 -9.24 10.03 17.47
C GLY A 128 -10.09 9.45 16.34
N LYS A 129 -9.58 9.40 15.11
CA LYS A 129 -10.23 8.83 13.93
C LYS A 129 -9.36 7.71 13.35
N SER A 130 -10.01 6.79 12.66
CA SER A 130 -9.37 5.76 11.84
C SER A 130 -9.27 6.23 10.39
N TRP A 131 -8.14 5.93 9.76
CA TRP A 131 -7.79 6.37 8.42
C TRP A 131 -7.24 5.21 7.60
N LEU A 132 -7.39 5.30 6.29
CA LEU A 132 -6.70 4.47 5.31
C LEU A 132 -5.83 5.39 4.45
N ALA A 133 -4.54 5.08 4.33
CA ALA A 133 -3.66 5.62 3.31
C ALA A 133 -3.64 4.66 2.11
N LEU A 134 -3.91 5.17 0.91
CA LEU A 134 -3.97 4.43 -0.34
C LEU A 134 -2.84 4.92 -1.26
N ALA A 135 -2.04 4.01 -1.81
CA ALA A 135 -0.82 4.35 -2.51
C ALA A 135 -0.92 4.13 -4.03
N ASP A 136 -1.07 5.22 -4.77
CA ASP A 136 -0.90 5.26 -6.23
C ASP A 136 0.59 5.47 -6.55
N VAL A 137 1.37 4.39 -6.45
CA VAL A 137 2.84 4.43 -6.36
C VAL A 137 3.56 3.44 -7.28
N GLY A 138 2.85 2.51 -7.91
CA GLY A 138 3.43 1.59 -8.89
C GLY A 138 4.03 2.32 -10.09
N ASP A 139 5.18 1.86 -10.56
CA ASP A 139 5.86 2.40 -11.73
C ASP A 139 6.94 1.45 -12.25
N ASN A 140 6.59 0.25 -12.72
CA ASN A 140 7.59 -0.73 -13.16
C ASN A 140 8.52 -0.19 -14.27
N ALA A 141 8.04 0.78 -15.06
CA ALA A 141 8.81 1.44 -16.12
C ALA A 141 9.65 2.64 -15.63
N ARG A 142 9.54 3.03 -14.35
CA ARG A 142 10.27 4.13 -13.69
C ARG A 142 10.22 5.43 -14.49
N ARG A 143 9.02 5.85 -14.87
CA ARG A 143 8.76 7.01 -15.73
C ARG A 143 7.80 8.03 -15.13
N ARG A 144 7.12 7.71 -14.02
CA ARG A 144 6.17 8.60 -13.34
C ARG A 144 6.96 9.67 -12.60
N GLU A 145 6.85 10.92 -13.06
CA GLU A 145 7.42 12.06 -12.36
C GLU A 145 6.79 12.26 -10.97
N PHE A 146 5.51 11.89 -10.82
CA PHE A 146 4.78 12.01 -9.58
C PHE A 146 3.95 10.75 -9.27
N CYS A 147 3.95 10.39 -8.00
CA CYS A 147 3.04 9.43 -7.38
C CYS A 147 2.08 10.16 -6.43
N THR A 148 1.05 9.47 -5.95
CA THR A 148 0.03 10.08 -5.07
C THR A 148 -0.30 9.18 -3.90
N LEU A 149 -0.38 9.76 -2.70
CA LEU A 149 -1.02 9.14 -1.54
C LEU A 149 -2.39 9.79 -1.34
N TYR A 150 -3.42 8.97 -1.21
CA TYR A 150 -4.76 9.39 -0.82
C TYR A 150 -5.03 8.94 0.62
N VAL A 151 -5.36 9.86 1.51
CA VAL A 151 -5.74 9.53 2.89
C VAL A 151 -7.23 9.78 3.06
N VAL A 152 -7.98 8.71 3.29
CA VAL A 152 -9.42 8.74 3.52
C VAL A 152 -9.73 8.40 4.97
N GLU A 153 -10.76 9.01 5.55
CA GLU A 153 -11.31 8.50 6.81
C GLU A 153 -11.86 7.10 6.53
N GLU A 154 -11.57 6.14 7.41
CA GLU A 154 -12.01 4.77 7.22
C GLU A 154 -13.56 4.75 7.09
N PRO A 155 -14.11 4.27 5.95
CA PRO A 155 -15.55 4.32 5.69
C PRO A 155 -16.34 3.41 6.64
N GLU A 156 -17.60 3.76 6.90
CA GLU A 156 -18.56 2.80 7.46
C GLU A 156 -18.95 1.75 6.39
N LEU A 157 -19.35 0.55 6.82
CA LEU A 157 -19.68 -0.54 5.89
C LEU A 157 -20.95 -0.29 5.05
N ASP A 158 -21.83 0.61 5.49
CA ASP A 158 -23.02 1.04 4.75
C ASP A 158 -22.75 2.24 3.82
N GLN A 159 -21.56 2.85 3.90
CA GLN A 159 -21.13 3.92 3.01
C GLN A 159 -20.85 3.37 1.60
N ARG A 160 -21.07 4.20 0.58
CA ARG A 160 -20.81 3.87 -0.84
C ARG A 160 -19.76 4.74 -1.50
N HIS A 161 -19.49 5.89 -0.89
CA HIS A 161 -18.53 6.86 -1.40
C HIS A 161 -17.68 7.38 -0.26
N ALA A 162 -16.36 7.45 -0.46
CA ALA A 162 -15.45 8.17 0.40
C ALA A 162 -14.76 9.27 -0.42
N ALA A 163 -14.12 10.22 0.25
CA ALA A 163 -13.31 11.23 -0.42
C ALA A 163 -12.01 11.45 0.35
N PRO A 164 -10.88 11.69 -0.33
CA PRO A 164 -9.62 11.98 0.34
C PRO A 164 -9.74 13.24 1.21
N LYS A 165 -9.36 13.07 2.48
CA LYS A 165 -9.09 14.18 3.39
C LYS A 165 -7.75 14.81 3.06
N LEU A 166 -6.75 14.00 2.70
CA LEU A 166 -5.47 14.43 2.17
C LEU A 166 -5.22 13.80 0.81
N THR A 167 -4.70 14.59 -0.12
CA THR A 167 -4.12 14.14 -1.38
C THR A 167 -2.69 14.67 -1.44
N ILE A 168 -1.71 13.79 -1.30
CA ILE A 168 -0.30 14.13 -1.25
C ILE A 168 0.34 13.67 -2.55
N ARG A 169 0.59 14.61 -3.46
CA ARG A 169 1.31 14.33 -4.70
C ARG A 169 2.80 14.51 -4.45
N PHE A 170 3.60 13.50 -4.72
CA PHE A 170 5.03 13.57 -4.42
C PHE A 170 5.88 13.05 -5.57
N ARG A 171 7.15 13.46 -5.56
CA ARG A 171 8.21 12.89 -6.39
C ARG A 171 9.32 12.39 -5.50
N TYR A 172 10.04 11.36 -5.91
CA TYR A 172 11.25 10.94 -5.22
C TYR A 172 12.38 11.94 -5.47
N GLU A 173 13.24 12.15 -4.46
CA GLU A 173 14.35 13.11 -4.53
C GLU A 173 15.41 12.76 -5.59
N ASP A 174 15.52 11.47 -5.94
CA ASP A 174 16.56 10.92 -6.81
C ASP A 174 16.02 10.31 -8.12
N GLY A 175 14.79 10.68 -8.49
CA GLY A 175 14.13 10.26 -9.74
C GLY A 175 13.11 9.12 -9.55
N PRO A 176 12.37 8.73 -10.60
CA PRO A 176 11.27 7.78 -10.48
C PRO A 176 11.71 6.41 -9.94
N HIS A 177 10.88 5.83 -9.05
CA HIS A 177 11.03 4.47 -8.53
C HIS A 177 9.71 3.73 -8.62
N ASP A 178 9.83 2.43 -8.87
CA ASP A 178 8.76 1.46 -8.66
C ASP A 178 8.64 1.19 -7.15
N CYS A 179 7.44 1.27 -6.59
CA CYS A 179 7.19 1.15 -5.16
C CYS A 179 5.94 0.34 -4.95
N GLU A 180 6.00 -0.65 -4.06
CA GLU A 180 4.88 -1.59 -3.87
C GLU A 180 4.55 -1.86 -2.40
N ALA A 181 5.05 -1.01 -1.51
CA ALA A 181 4.83 -1.18 -0.09
C ALA A 181 4.82 0.18 0.61
N ILE A 182 3.84 0.40 1.48
CA ILE A 182 3.78 1.58 2.35
C ILE A 182 3.50 1.22 3.80
N ALA A 183 4.00 2.03 4.72
CA ALA A 183 3.61 1.97 6.13
C ALA A 183 3.40 3.38 6.68
N VAL A 184 2.45 3.57 7.59
CA VAL A 184 2.17 4.89 8.18
C VAL A 184 2.66 4.97 9.62
N ASP A 185 3.73 5.73 9.84
CA ASP A 185 4.13 6.14 11.19
C ASP A 185 3.31 7.37 11.61
N ALA A 186 2.14 7.10 12.20
CA ALA A 186 1.23 8.15 12.66
C ALA A 186 1.82 9.00 13.80
N ALA A 187 2.78 8.47 14.57
CA ALA A 187 3.43 9.19 15.67
C ALA A 187 4.47 10.19 15.15
N ALA A 188 5.24 9.79 14.13
CA ALA A 188 6.16 10.68 13.41
C ALA A 188 5.44 11.58 12.39
N GLY A 189 4.21 11.22 11.99
CA GLY A 189 3.43 11.96 11.00
C GLY A 189 3.98 11.77 9.58
N GLU A 190 4.41 10.56 9.23
CA GLU A 190 4.99 10.25 7.93
C GLU A 190 4.50 8.92 7.36
N VAL A 191 4.60 8.80 6.04
CA VAL A 191 4.41 7.55 5.29
C VAL A 191 5.78 7.10 4.82
N LEU A 192 6.13 5.87 5.16
CA LEU A 192 7.29 5.17 4.64
C LEU A 192 6.89 4.45 3.35
N LEU A 193 7.75 4.52 2.34
CA LEU A 193 7.58 3.91 1.02
C LEU A 193 8.76 2.98 0.78
N VAL A 194 8.51 1.73 0.41
CA VAL A 194 9.56 0.75 0.13
C VAL A 194 9.57 0.42 -1.37
N SER A 195 10.68 0.73 -2.02
CA SER A 195 10.79 0.52 -3.46
C SER A 195 10.88 -0.96 -3.83
N LYS A 196 10.26 -1.31 -4.96
CA LYS A 196 10.39 -2.62 -5.58
C LYS A 196 11.63 -2.64 -6.46
N VAL A 197 12.64 -3.36 -6.00
CA VAL A 197 13.86 -3.60 -6.75
C VAL A 197 14.14 -5.09 -6.69
N PHE A 198 14.32 -5.71 -7.85
CA PHE A 198 14.84 -7.07 -7.89
C PHE A 198 16.30 -7.06 -7.43
N GLY A 199 16.58 -7.75 -6.33
CA GLY A 199 17.89 -7.77 -5.68
C GLY A 199 17.82 -7.24 -4.25
N LEU A 200 18.86 -7.49 -3.45
CA LEU A 200 18.91 -7.16 -2.02
C LEU A 200 19.10 -5.66 -1.74
N SER A 201 18.30 -4.79 -2.35
CA SER A 201 18.51 -3.33 -2.34
C SER A 201 17.22 -2.51 -2.41
N CYS A 202 16.16 -2.95 -1.74
CA CYS A 202 14.98 -2.10 -1.52
C CYS A 202 15.39 -0.79 -0.84
N ARG A 203 14.85 0.33 -1.28
CA ARG A 203 15.09 1.65 -0.68
C ARG A 203 13.86 2.09 0.09
N VAL A 204 14.07 2.74 1.21
CA VAL A 204 12.99 3.31 2.02
C VAL A 204 13.01 4.81 1.90
N TYR A 205 11.90 5.37 1.46
CA TYR A 205 11.68 6.80 1.41
C TYR A 205 10.62 7.19 2.44
N ARG A 206 10.61 8.46 2.84
CA ARG A 206 9.55 9.03 3.66
C ARG A 206 8.87 10.22 3.00
N VAL A 207 7.57 10.37 3.26
CA VAL A 207 6.74 11.52 2.89
C VAL A 207 5.96 11.99 4.12
N GLU A 208 6.02 13.29 4.42
CA GLU A 208 5.28 13.89 5.55
C GLU A 208 3.75 13.89 5.30
N LEU A 209 2.99 13.51 6.32
CA LEU A 209 1.55 13.70 6.40
C LEU A 209 1.23 15.14 6.83
N ASP A 210 0.77 15.95 5.87
CA ASP A 210 0.36 17.33 6.14
C ASP A 210 -1.15 17.47 6.31
N TRP A 211 -1.59 17.61 7.55
CA TRP A 211 -2.99 17.81 7.89
C TRP A 211 -3.49 19.27 7.77
N LYS A 212 -2.61 20.23 7.42
CA LYS A 212 -2.97 21.65 7.27
C LYS A 212 -3.61 21.96 5.94
N SER A 213 -3.35 21.14 4.92
CA SER A 213 -3.85 21.33 3.55
C SER A 213 -4.51 20.05 3.04
N ARG A 214 -5.61 20.20 2.29
CA ARG A 214 -6.28 19.05 1.66
C ARG A 214 -5.45 18.46 0.52
N GLU A 215 -4.72 19.31 -0.20
CA GLU A 215 -3.86 18.94 -1.31
C GLU A 215 -2.47 19.50 -1.07
N SER A 216 -1.45 18.67 -1.27
CA SER A 216 -0.07 19.08 -1.02
C SER A 216 0.89 18.46 -2.03
N LYS A 217 1.99 19.16 -2.29
CA LYS A 217 3.13 18.64 -3.06
C LYS A 217 4.30 18.36 -2.14
N ARG A 218 4.94 17.21 -2.28
CA ARG A 218 6.06 16.78 -1.42
C ARG A 218 7.21 16.17 -2.23
N THR A 219 8.35 16.02 -1.57
CA THR A 219 9.47 15.23 -2.05
C THR A 219 9.61 14.03 -1.10
N ALA A 220 9.63 12.81 -1.65
CA ALA A 220 9.96 11.62 -0.88
C ALA A 220 11.49 11.56 -0.70
N THR A 221 11.94 11.53 0.55
CA THR A 221 13.36 11.57 0.92
C THR A 221 13.86 10.20 1.33
N LEU A 222 15.02 9.77 0.83
CA LEU A 222 15.63 8.49 1.14
C LEU A 222 16.08 8.48 2.61
N VAL A 223 15.65 7.47 3.35
CA VAL A 223 15.98 7.32 4.77
C VAL A 223 16.70 6.03 5.09
N ALA A 224 16.55 4.99 4.27
CA ALA A 224 17.26 3.74 4.45
C ALA A 224 17.42 2.94 3.15
N SER A 225 18.30 1.94 3.20
CA SER A 225 18.37 0.86 2.22
C SER A 225 18.29 -0.47 2.97
N LEU A 226 17.40 -1.35 2.53
CA LEU A 226 17.14 -2.64 3.13
C LEU A 226 17.69 -3.74 2.23
N SER A 227 18.36 -4.71 2.84
CA SER A 227 18.80 -5.93 2.17
C SER A 227 17.66 -6.94 2.11
N LEU A 228 16.56 -6.56 1.46
CA LEU A 228 15.40 -7.41 1.20
C LEU A 228 15.38 -7.83 -0.27
N PRO A 229 15.05 -9.10 -0.58
CA PRO A 229 15.02 -9.57 -1.95
C PRO A 229 13.90 -8.91 -2.78
N LEU A 230 12.80 -8.58 -2.11
CA LEU A 230 11.61 -7.94 -2.67
C LEU A 230 10.73 -7.44 -1.51
N ALA A 231 10.05 -6.32 -1.69
CA ALA A 231 8.96 -5.86 -0.83
C ALA A 231 7.72 -5.62 -1.71
N THR A 232 6.57 -6.15 -1.26
CA THR A 232 5.27 -6.04 -1.94
C THR A 232 4.14 -5.67 -0.98
N ALA A 233 4.48 -5.44 0.29
CA ALA A 233 3.61 -4.89 1.33
C ALA A 233 4.53 -4.42 2.46
N ALA A 234 4.07 -3.48 3.27
CA ALA A 234 4.68 -3.21 4.56
C ALA A 234 3.62 -2.79 5.60
N ASP A 235 3.93 -2.96 6.88
CA ASP A 235 3.15 -2.32 7.95
C ASP A 235 4.03 -1.98 9.15
N ILE A 236 3.65 -0.99 9.94
CA ILE A 236 4.41 -0.55 11.12
C ILE A 236 3.64 -0.85 12.41
N SER A 237 4.35 -1.31 13.44
CA SER A 237 3.76 -1.51 14.75
C SER A 237 3.25 -0.20 15.34
N ALA A 238 2.20 -0.26 16.16
CA ALA A 238 1.59 0.92 16.75
C ALA A 238 2.54 1.78 17.61
N ASP A 239 3.64 1.21 18.09
CA ASP A 239 4.69 1.93 18.82
C ASP A 239 5.79 2.52 17.92
N GLY A 240 5.67 2.36 16.59
CA GLY A 240 6.61 2.84 15.58
C GLY A 240 7.95 2.11 15.57
N ARG A 241 8.12 1.04 16.36
CA ARG A 241 9.44 0.42 16.57
C ARG A 241 9.75 -0.73 15.62
N ARG A 242 8.77 -1.22 14.86
CA ARG A 242 8.92 -2.39 14.02
C ARG A 242 8.16 -2.20 12.72
N MET A 243 8.79 -2.56 11.62
CA MET A 243 8.15 -2.68 10.32
C MET A 243 8.20 -4.13 9.86
N LEU A 244 7.11 -4.60 9.30
CA LEU A 244 6.92 -5.91 8.69
C LEU A 244 6.87 -5.78 7.18
#